data_AF-A0AAN8HHZ0-F1
#
_entry.id   AF-A0AAN8HHZ0-F1
#
_cell.length_a   1.000
_cell.length_b   1.000
_cell.length_c   1.000
_cell.angle_alpha   90.00
_cell.angle_beta   90.00
_cell.angle_gamma   90.00
#
_symmetry.space_group_name_H-M   'P 1'
#
loop_
_entity.id
_entity.type
_entity.pdbx_description
1 polymer ?
#
loop_
_entity_poly.entity_id
_entity_poly.type
_entity_poly.pdbx_seq_one_letter_code
_entity_poly.pdbx_strand_id
1 'polypeptide(L)'
;MVTLFVASFPLAPLFALLNNIIEIRLDAKKFVMELRRPIAAKAKDIGIWYNLLRGLSKVAVIVNAFVISFTSDFIPRLVYQYMYSLDGTMHGFVNHTLSYFNVSDFQPGTAPLEPMHLGYKVEICRYKDYREPPSSGSQYELSKEFWAVLAARLAFVVVFQNVVMLMSDFVDWLIPDIPKDISLQMHKEKILMVELFMKEEQGKRLAARDNHPSSATQTPPAAALQNRHARSRVGKQAQAATRKPSTDI
;
A
#
# COMPACT_ATOMS: atom_id res chain seq x y z
N MET A 1 -9.37 -7.43 -7.46
CA MET A 1 -9.50 -8.88 -7.76
C MET A 1 -8.16 -9.58 -7.75
N VAL A 2 -7.25 -9.33 -8.71
CA VAL A 2 -5.95 -10.07 -8.81
C VAL A 2 -5.19 -10.17 -7.49
N THR A 3 -5.02 -9.05 -6.79
CA THR A 3 -4.32 -8.97 -5.49
C THR A 3 -5.06 -9.64 -4.33
N LEU A 4 -6.38 -9.86 -4.42
CA LEU A 4 -7.22 -10.37 -3.32
C LEU A 4 -7.27 -11.90 -3.23
N PHE A 5 -6.98 -12.60 -4.34
CA PHE A 5 -7.17 -14.05 -4.46
C PHE A 5 -5.95 -14.80 -5.03
N VAL A 6 -4.81 -14.12 -5.17
CA VAL A 6 -3.57 -14.72 -5.70
C VAL A 6 -3.09 -15.91 -4.85
N ALA A 7 -3.32 -15.90 -3.54
CA ALA A 7 -3.03 -17.02 -2.66
C ALA A 7 -3.88 -18.29 -2.93
N SER A 8 -5.04 -18.15 -3.58
CA SER A 8 -5.91 -19.27 -3.97
C SER A 8 -5.74 -19.69 -5.43
N PHE A 9 -5.37 -18.77 -6.33
CA PHE A 9 -5.26 -19.04 -7.75
C PHE A 9 -4.07 -18.32 -8.41
N PRO A 10 -2.91 -19.00 -8.57
CA PRO A 10 -1.67 -18.35 -9.04
C PRO A 10 -1.70 -17.92 -10.52
N LEU A 11 -2.64 -18.41 -11.33
CA LEU A 11 -2.81 -17.97 -12.73
C LEU A 11 -3.68 -16.70 -12.86
N ALA A 12 -4.24 -16.15 -11.77
CA ALA A 12 -5.03 -14.91 -11.82
C ALA A 12 -4.33 -13.72 -12.53
N PRO A 13 -3.01 -13.48 -12.35
CA PRO A 13 -2.32 -12.40 -13.06
C PRO A 13 -2.23 -12.61 -14.58
N LEU A 14 -2.19 -13.86 -15.06
CA LEU A 14 -2.12 -14.17 -16.50
C LEU A 14 -3.43 -13.80 -17.20
N PHE A 15 -4.58 -14.18 -16.63
CA PHE A 15 -5.88 -13.79 -17.18
C PHE A 15 -6.12 -12.28 -17.09
N ALA A 16 -5.64 -11.62 -16.03
CA ALA A 16 -5.69 -10.16 -15.94
C ALA A 16 -4.82 -9.49 -17.01
N LEU A 17 -3.62 -9.99 -17.29
CA LEU A 17 -2.76 -9.48 -18.36
C LEU A 17 -3.43 -9.63 -19.74
N LEU A 18 -4.01 -10.81 -20.02
CA LEU A 18 -4.74 -11.06 -21.27
C LEU A 18 -5.97 -10.16 -21.41
N ASN A 19 -6.74 -9.96 -20.33
CA ASN A 19 -7.86 -9.02 -20.32
C ASN A 19 -7.40 -7.59 -20.63
N ASN A 20 -6.39 -7.09 -19.92
CA ASN A 20 -5.86 -5.74 -20.11
C ASN A 20 -5.36 -5.49 -21.54
N ILE A 21 -4.73 -6.50 -22.17
CA ILE A 21 -4.27 -6.41 -23.57
C ILE A 21 -5.45 -6.24 -24.54
N ILE A 22 -6.57 -6.93 -24.30
CA ILE A 22 -7.80 -6.84 -25.11
C ILE A 22 -8.52 -5.51 -24.81
N GLU A 23 -8.66 -5.15 -23.54
CA GLU A 23 -9.33 -3.96 -23.03
C GLU A 23 -8.73 -2.67 -23.60
N ILE A 24 -7.39 -2.53 -23.61
CA ILE A 24 -6.68 -1.41 -24.24
C ILE A 24 -7.04 -1.25 -25.72
N ARG A 25 -7.28 -2.35 -26.45
CA ARG A 25 -7.66 -2.31 -27.88
C ARG A 25 -9.15 -2.00 -28.07
N LEU A 26 -10.01 -2.52 -27.21
CA LEU A 26 -11.45 -2.26 -27.25
C LEU A 26 -11.76 -0.80 -26.89
N ASP A 27 -11.17 -0.26 -25.82
CA ASP A 27 -11.36 1.14 -25.45
C ASP A 27 -10.79 2.10 -26.51
N ALA A 28 -9.61 1.80 -27.07
CA ALA A 28 -9.07 2.59 -28.18
C ALA A 28 -10.01 2.59 -29.40
N LYS A 29 -10.59 1.45 -29.76
CA LYS A 29 -11.61 1.37 -30.84
C LYS A 29 -12.84 2.19 -30.49
N LYS A 30 -13.36 2.06 -29.27
CA LYS A 30 -14.55 2.77 -28.75
C LYS A 30 -14.39 4.29 -28.77
N PHE A 31 -13.25 4.81 -28.33
CA PHE A 31 -12.94 6.24 -28.37
C PHE A 31 -12.76 6.81 -29.79
N VAL A 32 -12.44 5.99 -30.78
CA VAL A 32 -12.24 6.41 -32.18
C VAL A 32 -13.48 6.22 -33.05
N MET A 33 -14.24 5.15 -32.83
CA MET A 33 -15.32 4.70 -33.73
C MET A 33 -16.74 4.92 -33.17
N GLU A 34 -16.92 4.95 -31.84
CA GLU A 34 -18.23 4.86 -31.20
C GLU A 34 -18.59 6.12 -30.38
N LEU A 35 -17.59 6.81 -29.82
CA LEU A 35 -17.79 7.98 -28.96
C LEU A 35 -17.51 9.30 -29.69
N ARG A 36 -18.36 10.32 -29.43
CA ARG A 36 -18.08 11.70 -29.84
C ARG A 36 -16.87 12.23 -29.07
N ARG A 37 -15.96 12.92 -29.77
CA ARG A 37 -14.72 13.50 -29.21
C ARG A 37 -14.99 14.27 -27.89
N PRO A 38 -14.38 13.87 -26.76
CA PRO A 38 -14.53 14.57 -25.49
C PRO A 38 -13.78 15.91 -25.46
N ILE A 39 -14.17 16.79 -24.54
CA ILE A 39 -13.47 18.05 -24.28
C ILE A 39 -12.18 17.76 -23.50
N ALA A 40 -11.06 18.35 -23.93
CA ALA A 40 -9.76 18.12 -23.31
C ALA A 40 -9.63 18.86 -21.96
N ALA A 41 -9.73 18.11 -20.86
CA ALA A 41 -9.40 18.58 -19.52
C ALA A 41 -7.92 18.26 -19.18
N LYS A 42 -7.26 19.14 -18.43
CA LYS A 42 -5.91 18.87 -17.88
C LYS A 42 -6.06 18.35 -16.45
N ALA A 43 -5.66 17.10 -16.22
CA ALA A 43 -5.47 16.53 -14.88
C ALA A 43 -3.98 16.26 -14.66
N LYS A 44 -3.49 16.46 -13.43
CA LYS A 44 -2.11 16.15 -13.03
C LYS A 44 -1.95 14.69 -12.61
N ASP A 45 -2.93 14.18 -11.87
CA ASP A 45 -2.92 12.90 -11.18
C ASP A 45 -4.27 12.16 -11.42
N ILE A 46 -4.34 10.86 -11.17
CA ILE A 46 -5.59 10.06 -11.32
C ILE A 46 -6.67 10.36 -10.26
N GLY A 47 -6.41 11.29 -9.33
CA GLY A 47 -7.34 11.68 -8.28
C GLY A 47 -7.65 10.56 -7.29
N ILE A 48 -8.92 10.48 -6.88
CA ILE A 48 -9.42 9.57 -5.82
C ILE A 48 -9.06 8.09 -6.04
N TRP A 49 -8.89 7.67 -7.31
CA TRP A 49 -8.49 6.30 -7.66
C TRP A 49 -7.17 5.88 -7.04
N TYR A 50 -6.21 6.79 -6.84
CA TYR A 50 -4.94 6.47 -6.16
C TYR A 50 -5.18 6.04 -4.71
N ASN A 51 -5.98 6.82 -3.95
CA ASN A 51 -6.31 6.51 -2.56
C ASN A 51 -7.10 5.20 -2.45
N LEU A 52 -8.03 4.96 -3.38
CA LEU A 52 -8.81 3.72 -3.42
C LEU A 52 -7.91 2.49 -3.71
N LEU A 53 -6.99 2.59 -4.67
CA LEU A 53 -6.02 1.53 -4.97
C LEU A 53 -5.06 1.27 -3.80
N ARG A 54 -4.54 2.31 -3.15
CA ARG A 54 -3.68 2.18 -1.96
C ARG A 54 -4.41 1.51 -0.79
N GLY A 55 -5.66 1.91 -0.54
CA GLY A 55 -6.53 1.26 0.45
C GLY A 55 -6.81 -0.21 0.12
N LEU A 56 -7.18 -0.50 -1.13
CA LEU A 56 -7.44 -1.86 -1.60
C LEU A 56 -6.21 -2.78 -1.48
N SER A 57 -5.01 -2.26 -1.71
CA SER A 57 -3.76 -3.00 -1.51
C SER A 57 -3.53 -3.35 -0.04
N LYS A 58 -3.73 -2.43 0.92
CA LYS A 58 -3.58 -2.76 2.35
C LYS A 58 -4.68 -3.72 2.84
N VAL A 59 -5.91 -3.61 2.35
CA VAL A 59 -6.98 -4.59 2.61
C VAL A 59 -6.63 -5.97 2.02
N ALA A 60 -6.01 -6.03 0.85
CA ALA A 60 -5.65 -7.30 0.21
C ALA A 60 -4.63 -8.11 1.02
N VAL A 61 -3.68 -7.47 1.72
CA VAL A 61 -2.77 -8.17 2.64
C VAL A 61 -3.55 -8.92 3.73
N ILE A 62 -4.55 -8.25 4.32
CA ILE A 62 -5.41 -8.83 5.38
C ILE A 62 -6.22 -10.00 4.81
N VAL A 63 -6.88 -9.82 3.66
CA VAL A 63 -7.71 -10.87 3.04
C VAL A 63 -6.90 -12.12 2.70
N ASN A 64 -5.72 -11.99 2.09
CA ASN A 64 -4.87 -13.16 1.81
C ASN A 64 -4.39 -13.85 3.10
N ALA A 65 -4.11 -13.09 4.17
CA ALA A 65 -3.72 -13.68 5.46
C ALA A 65 -4.84 -14.60 6.02
N PHE A 66 -6.10 -14.14 6.01
CA PHE A 66 -7.25 -14.94 6.43
C PHE A 66 -7.50 -16.15 5.52
N VAL A 67 -7.33 -16.01 4.20
CA VAL A 67 -7.43 -17.12 3.25
C VAL A 67 -6.38 -18.20 3.53
N ILE A 68 -5.13 -17.82 3.77
CA ILE A 68 -4.03 -18.76 4.06
C ILE A 68 -4.20 -19.43 5.42
N SER A 69 -4.75 -18.75 6.43
CA SER A 69 -4.93 -19.34 7.76
C SER A 69 -6.21 -20.18 7.90
N PHE A 70 -7.36 -19.70 7.42
CA PHE A 70 -8.65 -20.37 7.64
C PHE A 70 -9.07 -21.28 6.49
N THR A 71 -8.86 -20.89 5.23
CA THR A 71 -9.30 -21.68 4.06
C THR A 71 -8.31 -22.79 3.69
N SER A 72 -7.01 -22.58 3.91
CA SER A 72 -5.98 -23.60 3.66
C SER A 72 -5.78 -24.53 4.86
N ASP A 73 -5.43 -25.79 4.58
CA ASP A 73 -4.96 -26.75 5.58
C ASP A 73 -3.51 -26.47 6.04
N PHE A 74 -2.85 -25.41 5.55
CA PHE A 74 -1.45 -25.10 5.87
C PHE A 74 -1.18 -25.02 7.38
N ILE A 75 -1.97 -24.24 8.13
CA ILE A 75 -1.76 -24.08 9.58
C ILE A 75 -2.04 -25.38 10.36
N PRO A 76 -3.16 -26.10 10.15
CA PRO A 76 -3.38 -27.43 10.75
C PRO A 76 -2.23 -28.42 10.49
N ARG A 77 -1.71 -28.49 9.26
CA ARG A 77 -0.59 -29.39 8.90
C ARG A 77 0.70 -29.01 9.61
N LEU A 78 1.00 -27.70 9.69
CA LEU A 78 2.16 -27.18 10.39
C LEU A 78 2.10 -27.47 11.90
N VAL A 79 0.94 -27.23 12.54
CA VAL A 79 0.72 -27.53 13.96
C VAL A 79 0.87 -29.04 14.23
N TYR A 80 0.29 -29.89 13.40
CA TYR A 80 0.47 -31.34 13.50
C TYR A 80 1.95 -31.74 13.41
N GLN A 81 2.66 -31.25 12.40
CA GLN A 81 4.06 -31.61 12.13
C GLN A 81 5.01 -31.17 13.26
N TYR A 82 4.76 -30.01 13.89
CA TYR A 82 5.64 -29.46 14.94
C TYR A 82 5.25 -29.84 16.38
N MET A 83 4.00 -30.21 16.66
CA MET A 83 3.54 -30.47 18.03
C MET A 83 3.09 -31.91 18.29
N TYR A 84 2.74 -32.69 17.26
CA TYR A 84 2.12 -34.02 17.39
C TYR A 84 2.85 -35.13 16.63
N SER A 85 3.65 -34.80 15.61
CA SER A 85 4.44 -35.79 14.84
C SER A 85 5.81 -36.03 15.47
N LEU A 86 6.01 -37.22 16.04
CA LEU A 86 7.27 -37.66 16.63
C LEU A 86 8.44 -37.66 15.62
N ASP A 87 8.16 -38.07 14.38
CA ASP A 87 9.15 -38.19 13.31
C ASP A 87 9.25 -36.91 12.44
N GLY A 88 8.47 -35.86 12.75
CA GLY A 88 8.31 -34.68 11.90
C GLY A 88 7.68 -34.97 10.52
N THR A 89 7.06 -36.13 10.34
CA THR A 89 6.40 -36.54 9.08
C THR A 89 4.91 -36.24 9.07
N MET A 90 4.27 -36.31 7.90
CA MET A 90 2.82 -36.15 7.74
C MET A 90 2.02 -37.47 7.86
N HIS A 91 2.67 -38.59 8.21
CA HIS A 91 1.96 -39.84 8.49
C HIS A 91 0.99 -39.64 9.68
N GLY A 92 -0.21 -40.18 9.58
CA GLY A 92 -1.23 -40.05 10.63
C GLY A 92 -2.06 -38.76 10.61
N PHE A 93 -1.66 -37.70 9.91
CA PHE A 93 -2.37 -36.39 9.89
C PHE A 93 -3.88 -36.49 9.64
N VAL A 94 -4.31 -37.30 8.66
CA VAL A 94 -5.74 -37.50 8.36
C VAL A 94 -6.47 -38.22 9.49
N ASN A 95 -5.82 -39.13 10.21
CA ASN A 95 -6.41 -39.80 11.37
C ASN A 95 -6.52 -38.89 12.60
N HIS A 96 -5.65 -37.88 12.75
CA HIS A 96 -5.73 -36.87 13.81
C HIS A 96 -6.75 -35.76 13.45
N THR A 97 -6.93 -35.42 12.17
CA THR A 97 -7.85 -34.36 11.72
C THR A 97 -9.31 -34.84 11.56
N LEU A 98 -9.65 -36.02 12.07
CA LEU A 98 -10.95 -36.66 11.89
C LEU A 98 -11.56 -37.12 13.23
N SER A 99 -12.38 -36.27 13.84
CA SER A 99 -13.21 -36.61 15.00
C SER A 99 -14.20 -37.73 14.68
N TYR A 100 -14.51 -38.54 15.69
CA TYR A 100 -15.43 -39.69 15.61
C TYR A 100 -16.85 -39.28 16.04
N PHE A 101 -17.87 -39.86 15.40
CA PHE A 101 -19.28 -39.69 15.75
C PHE A 101 -19.99 -41.05 15.76
N ASN A 102 -20.74 -41.33 16.83
CA ASN A 102 -21.59 -42.51 16.93
C ASN A 102 -22.91 -42.27 16.19
N VAL A 103 -23.23 -43.13 15.22
CA VAL A 103 -24.45 -43.03 14.39
C VAL A 103 -25.73 -43.16 15.21
N SER A 104 -25.67 -43.72 16.43
CA SER A 104 -26.80 -43.73 17.37
C SER A 104 -27.22 -42.34 17.87
N ASP A 105 -26.34 -41.33 17.81
CA ASP A 105 -26.56 -40.02 18.44
C ASP A 105 -27.18 -38.98 17.49
N PHE A 106 -27.67 -39.40 16.31
CA PHE A 106 -28.41 -38.52 15.40
C PHE A 106 -29.73 -38.05 16.04
N GLN A 107 -30.10 -36.79 15.78
CA GLN A 107 -31.39 -36.27 16.21
C GLN A 107 -32.55 -36.98 15.47
N PRO A 108 -33.73 -37.16 16.09
CA PRO A 108 -34.86 -37.80 15.44
C PRO A 108 -35.22 -37.14 14.11
N GLY A 109 -35.17 -37.91 13.02
CA GLY A 109 -35.42 -37.43 11.66
C GLY A 109 -34.23 -36.83 10.91
N THR A 110 -33.03 -36.71 11.51
CA THR A 110 -31.82 -36.23 10.82
C THR A 110 -30.88 -37.35 10.35
N ALA A 111 -31.25 -38.62 10.56
CA ALA A 111 -30.50 -39.78 10.11
C ALA A 111 -30.53 -39.92 8.57
N PRO A 112 -29.50 -40.51 7.93
CA PRO A 112 -29.49 -40.71 6.48
C PRO A 112 -30.63 -41.62 6.01
N LEU A 113 -31.26 -41.28 4.89
CA LEU A 113 -32.38 -42.03 4.30
C LEU A 113 -31.98 -43.46 3.87
N GLU A 114 -30.73 -43.65 3.45
CA GLU A 114 -30.15 -44.95 3.08
C GLU A 114 -29.00 -45.34 4.02
N PRO A 115 -29.28 -45.77 5.27
CA PRO A 115 -28.24 -46.07 6.27
C PRO A 115 -27.39 -47.31 5.94
N MET A 116 -27.75 -48.04 4.88
CA MET A 116 -27.07 -49.26 4.40
C MET A 116 -26.58 -49.12 2.95
N HIS A 117 -26.47 -47.90 2.41
CA HIS A 117 -26.00 -47.62 1.04
C HIS A 117 -24.67 -48.31 0.69
N LEU A 118 -23.79 -48.49 1.69
CA LEU A 118 -22.47 -49.10 1.53
C LEU A 118 -22.48 -50.64 1.67
N GLY A 119 -23.66 -51.28 1.71
CA GLY A 119 -23.84 -52.73 1.85
C GLY A 119 -23.76 -53.27 3.29
N TYR A 120 -23.41 -52.43 4.26
CA TYR A 120 -23.35 -52.79 5.68
C TYR A 120 -23.82 -51.61 6.56
N LYS A 121 -24.18 -51.90 7.82
CA LYS A 121 -24.55 -50.88 8.82
C LYS A 121 -23.28 -50.20 9.34
N VAL A 122 -23.21 -48.88 9.23
CA VAL A 122 -22.15 -48.07 9.84
C VAL A 122 -22.55 -47.71 11.27
N GLU A 123 -21.67 -47.97 12.25
CA GLU A 123 -21.92 -47.64 13.66
C GLU A 123 -21.19 -46.37 14.10
N ILE A 124 -19.99 -46.12 13.56
CA ILE A 124 -19.19 -44.92 13.82
C ILE A 124 -18.81 -44.31 12.48
N CYS A 125 -19.11 -43.03 12.28
CA CYS A 125 -18.62 -42.24 11.16
C CYS A 125 -17.55 -41.23 11.63
N ARG A 126 -16.87 -40.58 10.68
CA ARG A 126 -15.79 -39.62 10.95
C ARG A 126 -15.95 -38.36 10.13
N TYR A 127 -15.65 -37.21 10.72
CA TYR A 127 -15.86 -35.89 10.14
C TYR A 127 -14.70 -34.96 10.46
N LYS A 128 -14.51 -33.92 9.64
CA LYS A 128 -13.38 -32.99 9.73
C LYS A 128 -13.66 -31.88 10.76
N ASP A 129 -13.51 -32.20 12.03
CA ASP A 129 -13.49 -31.23 13.15
C ASP A 129 -12.53 -31.71 14.26
N TYR A 130 -12.25 -30.84 15.23
CA TYR A 130 -11.37 -31.12 16.37
C TYR A 130 -12.22 -31.24 17.66
N ARG A 131 -12.87 -32.39 17.82
CA ARG A 131 -13.81 -32.68 18.92
C ARG A 131 -13.47 -33.95 19.67
N GLU A 132 -13.77 -33.93 20.96
CA GLU A 132 -13.55 -35.07 21.86
C GLU A 132 -14.43 -36.28 21.48
N PRO A 133 -13.89 -37.51 21.56
CA PRO A 133 -14.58 -38.71 21.09
C PRO A 133 -15.77 -39.11 21.96
N PRO A 134 -16.72 -39.93 21.45
CA PRO A 134 -17.90 -40.37 22.19
C PRO A 134 -17.61 -41.30 23.39
N SER A 135 -16.36 -41.73 23.57
CA SER A 135 -15.89 -42.47 24.75
C SER A 135 -15.29 -41.56 25.85
N SER A 136 -15.27 -40.24 25.64
CA SER A 136 -14.77 -39.26 26.62
C SER A 136 -15.89 -38.74 27.55
N GLY A 137 -15.52 -38.21 28.71
CA GLY A 137 -16.47 -37.57 29.63
C GLY A 137 -17.03 -36.21 29.15
N SER A 138 -16.50 -35.68 28.04
CA SER A 138 -16.88 -34.40 27.41
C SER A 138 -17.24 -34.62 25.94
N GLN A 139 -18.09 -35.62 25.69
CA GLN A 139 -18.50 -36.11 24.38
C GLN A 139 -18.90 -34.96 23.43
N TYR A 140 -18.26 -34.92 22.25
CA TYR A 140 -18.48 -33.95 21.16
C TYR A 140 -18.17 -32.48 21.47
N GLU A 141 -17.60 -32.15 22.64
CA GLU A 141 -17.09 -30.81 22.93
C GLU A 141 -15.83 -30.49 22.11
N LEU A 142 -15.50 -29.20 22.00
CA LEU A 142 -14.32 -28.72 21.26
C LEU A 142 -13.04 -29.10 22.01
N SER A 143 -12.18 -29.88 21.36
CA SER A 143 -10.93 -30.36 21.97
C SER A 143 -9.92 -29.23 22.17
N LYS A 144 -8.92 -29.46 23.04
CA LYS A 144 -7.75 -28.57 23.20
C LYS A 144 -7.01 -28.35 21.87
N GLU A 145 -7.05 -29.34 20.99
CA GLU A 145 -6.48 -29.27 19.64
C GLU A 145 -7.13 -28.16 18.79
N PHE A 146 -8.46 -27.98 18.89
CA PHE A 146 -9.20 -26.92 18.20
C PHE A 146 -8.64 -25.55 18.58
N TRP A 147 -8.47 -25.32 19.89
CA TRP A 147 -7.99 -24.05 20.44
C TRP A 147 -6.52 -23.80 20.10
N ALA A 148 -5.68 -24.83 20.09
CA ALA A 148 -4.28 -24.72 19.64
C ALA A 148 -4.18 -24.33 18.16
N VAL A 149 -4.95 -24.99 17.28
CA VAL A 149 -4.99 -24.67 15.84
C VAL A 149 -5.60 -23.29 15.59
N LEU A 150 -6.63 -22.88 16.34
CA LEU A 150 -7.24 -21.55 16.24
C LEU A 150 -6.27 -20.45 16.69
N ALA A 151 -5.56 -20.65 17.81
CA ALA A 151 -4.53 -19.73 18.28
C ALA A 151 -3.39 -19.59 17.26
N ALA A 152 -2.91 -20.70 16.68
CA ALA A 152 -1.90 -20.70 15.63
C ALA A 152 -2.37 -19.95 14.36
N ARG A 153 -3.65 -20.11 13.97
CA ARG A 153 -4.25 -19.37 12.85
C ARG A 153 -4.25 -17.86 13.09
N LEU A 154 -4.67 -17.42 14.26
CA LEU A 154 -4.72 -16.00 14.62
C LEU A 154 -3.31 -15.40 14.74
N ALA A 155 -2.37 -16.12 15.37
CA ALA A 155 -0.97 -15.73 15.46
C ALA A 155 -0.32 -15.59 14.07
N PHE A 156 -0.59 -16.54 13.15
CA PHE A 156 -0.13 -16.45 11.77
C PHE A 156 -0.66 -15.19 11.07
N VAL A 157 -1.96 -14.87 11.18
CA VAL A 157 -2.53 -13.66 10.57
C VAL A 157 -1.82 -12.41 11.07
N VAL A 158 -1.60 -12.29 12.39
CA VAL A 158 -0.90 -11.13 12.98
C VAL A 158 0.55 -11.04 12.48
N VAL A 159 1.31 -12.14 12.49
CA VAL A 159 2.72 -12.14 12.02
C VAL A 159 2.80 -11.84 10.53
N PHE A 160 2.00 -12.52 9.70
CA PHE A 160 1.98 -12.32 8.24
C PHE A 160 1.60 -10.89 7.89
N GLN A 161 0.55 -10.34 8.51
CA GLN A 161 0.12 -8.97 8.25
C GLN A 161 1.21 -7.96 8.62
N ASN A 162 1.84 -8.10 9.80
CA ASN A 162 2.93 -7.20 10.20
C ASN A 162 4.14 -7.30 9.26
N VAL A 163 4.60 -8.51 8.93
CA VAL A 163 5.75 -8.70 8.01
C VAL A 163 5.45 -8.11 6.63
N VAL A 164 4.30 -8.40 6.03
CA VAL A 164 3.97 -7.94 4.67
C VAL A 164 3.70 -6.43 4.64
N MET A 165 3.08 -5.84 5.67
CA MET A 165 2.94 -4.39 5.77
C MET A 165 4.31 -3.71 5.92
N LEU A 166 5.18 -4.20 6.81
CA LEU A 166 6.53 -3.65 6.99
C LEU A 166 7.38 -3.77 5.72
N MET A 167 7.29 -4.88 4.98
CA MET A 167 7.96 -5.01 3.67
C MET A 167 7.39 -4.04 2.63
N SER A 168 6.07 -3.79 2.65
CA SER A 168 5.44 -2.82 1.74
C SER A 168 5.87 -1.39 2.05
N ASP A 169 5.78 -0.97 3.32
CA ASP A 169 6.18 0.36 3.76
C ASP A 169 7.70 0.57 3.66
N PHE A 170 8.52 -0.49 3.69
CA PHE A 170 9.96 -0.45 3.34
C PHE A 170 10.22 -0.26 1.84
N VAL A 171 9.41 -0.85 0.96
CA VAL A 171 9.51 -0.62 -0.50
C VAL A 171 9.07 0.81 -0.86
N ASP A 172 7.99 1.32 -0.25
CA ASP A 172 7.57 2.72 -0.33
C ASP A 172 8.69 3.68 0.15
N TRP A 173 9.54 3.27 1.10
CA TRP A 173 10.69 4.06 1.57
C TRP A 173 11.94 3.95 0.67
N LEU A 174 12.19 2.78 0.07
CA LEU A 174 13.39 2.51 -0.74
C LEU A 174 13.32 3.15 -2.13
N ILE A 175 12.12 3.27 -2.70
CA ILE A 175 11.91 3.79 -4.05
C ILE A 175 11.53 5.28 -3.97
N PRO A 176 12.36 6.23 -4.44
CA PRO A 176 12.03 7.65 -4.39
C PRO A 176 10.92 8.00 -5.38
N ASP A 177 9.87 8.68 -4.90
CA ASP A 177 8.68 9.10 -5.68
C ASP A 177 9.00 9.86 -6.99
N ILE A 178 10.12 10.57 -7.03
CA ILE A 178 10.53 11.41 -8.15
C ILE A 178 11.83 10.87 -8.77
N PRO A 179 11.84 10.43 -10.04
CA PRO A 179 13.05 9.97 -10.70
C PRO A 179 14.03 11.12 -10.94
N LYS A 180 15.33 10.83 -10.79
CA LYS A 180 16.41 11.81 -10.81
C LYS A 180 16.43 12.67 -12.08
N ASP A 181 16.18 12.08 -13.24
CA ASP A 181 16.23 12.79 -14.53
C ASP A 181 15.19 13.91 -14.63
N ILE A 182 13.97 13.66 -14.15
CA ILE A 182 12.89 14.67 -14.09
C ILE A 182 13.26 15.76 -13.09
N SER A 183 13.80 15.40 -11.91
CA SER A 183 14.25 16.39 -10.93
C SER A 183 15.34 17.33 -11.50
N LEU A 184 16.22 16.78 -12.34
CA LEU A 184 17.32 17.49 -12.99
C LEU A 184 16.85 18.34 -14.19
N GLN A 185 15.85 17.89 -14.95
CA GLN A 185 15.15 18.70 -15.96
C GLN A 185 14.44 19.89 -15.32
N MET A 186 13.62 19.66 -14.28
CA MET A 186 12.94 20.71 -13.52
C MET A 186 13.91 21.71 -12.88
N HIS A 187 15.12 21.27 -12.49
CA HIS A 187 16.15 22.17 -11.97
C HIS A 187 16.78 23.03 -13.08
N LYS A 188 17.08 22.46 -14.25
CA LYS A 188 17.55 23.21 -15.43
C LYS A 188 16.54 24.25 -15.90
N GLU A 189 15.27 23.89 -15.99
CA GLU A 189 14.18 24.80 -16.37
C GLU A 189 14.07 25.97 -15.38
N LYS A 190 14.19 25.72 -14.07
CA LYS A 190 14.20 26.76 -13.03
C LYS A 190 15.42 27.68 -13.13
N ILE A 191 16.62 27.15 -13.39
CA ILE A 191 17.82 27.97 -13.59
C ILE A 191 17.64 28.89 -14.82
N LEU A 192 17.22 28.33 -15.95
CA LEU A 192 17.01 29.08 -17.19
C LEU A 192 15.93 30.17 -17.02
N MET A 193 14.84 29.87 -16.32
CA MET A 193 13.81 30.86 -15.97
C MET A 193 14.38 32.04 -15.17
N VAL A 194 15.19 31.75 -14.14
CA VAL A 194 15.81 32.78 -13.29
C VAL A 194 16.83 33.61 -14.06
N GLU A 195 17.65 32.99 -14.91
CA GLU A 195 18.62 33.70 -15.75
C GLU A 195 17.93 34.69 -16.71
N LEU A 196 16.86 34.25 -17.38
CA LEU A 196 16.08 35.09 -18.29
C LEU A 196 15.42 36.27 -17.55
N PHE A 197 14.82 36.03 -16.39
CA PHE A 197 14.22 37.08 -15.56
C PHE A 197 15.27 38.11 -15.08
N MET A 198 16.44 37.65 -14.61
CA MET A 198 17.53 38.52 -14.18
C MET A 198 18.07 39.37 -15.34
N LYS A 199 18.13 38.82 -16.56
CA LYS A 199 18.54 39.54 -17.77
C LYS A 199 17.52 40.60 -18.19
N GLU A 200 16.21 40.29 -18.09
CA GLU A 200 15.14 41.26 -18.35
C GLU A 200 15.18 42.43 -17.36
N GLU A 201 15.34 42.13 -16.07
CA GLU A 201 15.44 43.13 -14.99
C GLU A 201 16.70 44.00 -15.12
N GLN A 202 17.84 43.43 -15.53
CA GLN A 202 19.04 44.21 -15.88
C GLN A 202 18.78 45.14 -17.07
N GLY A 203 18.11 44.65 -18.12
CA GLY A 203 17.73 45.47 -19.27
C GLY A 203 16.83 46.65 -18.90
N LYS A 204 15.82 46.42 -18.06
CA LYS A 204 14.94 47.48 -17.52
C LYS A 204 15.72 48.52 -16.71
N ARG A 205 16.66 48.08 -15.86
CA ARG A 205 17.49 48.98 -15.04
C ARG A 205 18.47 49.82 -15.87
N LEU A 206 18.99 49.27 -16.98
CA LEU A 206 19.80 50.03 -17.94
C LEU A 206 18.94 51.09 -18.66
N ALA A 207 17.81 50.69 -19.23
CA ALA A 207 16.89 51.62 -19.91
C ALA A 207 16.35 52.73 -18.97
N ALA A 208 16.08 52.41 -17.71
CA ALA A 208 15.68 53.40 -16.70
C ALA A 208 16.80 54.38 -16.33
N ARG A 209 18.07 53.99 -16.52
CA ARG A 209 19.25 54.83 -16.26
C ARG A 209 19.55 55.76 -17.43
N ASP A 210 19.38 55.28 -18.66
CA ASP A 210 19.53 56.10 -19.88
C ASP A 210 18.38 57.10 -20.04
N ASN A 211 17.16 56.75 -19.60
CA ASN A 211 16.00 57.64 -19.56
C ASN A 211 16.11 58.78 -18.50
N HIS A 212 17.22 58.90 -17.77
CA HIS A 212 17.47 60.03 -16.87
C HIS A 212 18.63 60.91 -17.38
N PRO A 213 18.42 61.71 -18.45
CA PRO A 213 19.43 62.62 -18.96
C PRO A 213 19.76 63.68 -17.90
N SER A 214 20.98 63.62 -17.38
CA SER A 214 21.47 64.59 -16.40
C SER A 214 21.70 65.95 -17.08
N SER A 215 20.77 66.88 -16.89
CA SER A 215 20.83 68.27 -17.39
C SER A 215 21.86 69.10 -16.60
N ALA A 216 23.14 68.76 -16.76
CA ALA A 216 24.26 69.33 -16.00
C ALA A 216 24.98 70.46 -16.76
N THR A 217 24.31 71.61 -16.95
CA THR A 217 24.92 72.81 -17.54
C THR A 217 24.59 74.08 -16.74
N GLN A 218 25.44 74.43 -15.77
CA GLN A 218 25.82 75.82 -15.45
C GLN A 218 26.88 75.89 -14.32
N THR A 219 27.69 76.94 -14.33
CA THR A 219 28.71 77.31 -13.32
C THR A 219 28.72 78.84 -13.18
N PRO A 220 29.42 79.43 -12.18
CA PRO A 220 29.48 79.12 -10.75
C PRO A 220 28.84 80.28 -9.93
N PRO A 221 28.96 80.30 -8.58
CA PRO A 221 29.97 81.22 -8.00
C PRO A 221 30.70 80.64 -6.78
N ALA A 222 31.67 81.39 -6.23
CA ALA A 222 32.59 80.94 -5.19
C ALA A 222 32.22 81.39 -3.76
N ALA A 223 32.48 80.54 -2.75
CA ALA A 223 32.58 80.95 -1.35
C ALA A 223 33.42 79.97 -0.49
N ALA A 224 34.22 80.56 0.42
CA ALA A 224 34.68 80.06 1.73
C ALA A 224 35.32 78.65 1.92
N LEU A 225 36.62 78.69 2.24
CA LEU A 225 37.33 77.99 3.32
C LEU A 225 36.97 76.51 3.70
N GLN A 226 37.92 75.63 3.39
CA GLN A 226 38.78 74.97 4.39
C GLN A 226 38.12 74.36 5.65
N ASN A 227 37.99 73.02 5.68
CA ASN A 227 39.00 72.22 6.39
C ASN A 227 38.99 70.71 6.06
N ARG A 228 40.12 70.04 6.29
CA ARG A 228 40.20 68.58 6.37
C ARG A 228 39.74 68.12 7.76
N HIS A 229 39.08 66.96 7.85
CA HIS A 229 39.52 65.86 8.72
C HIS A 229 38.84 64.54 8.32
N ALA A 230 39.50 63.41 8.55
CA ALA A 230 39.01 62.08 8.21
C ALA A 230 39.02 61.16 9.44
N ARG A 231 38.02 60.29 9.57
CA ARG A 231 38.13 59.07 10.37
C ARG A 231 37.14 58.00 9.93
N SER A 232 37.55 56.74 9.98
CA SER A 232 36.70 55.58 9.73
C SER A 232 36.37 54.83 11.01
N ARG A 233 35.23 54.11 11.01
CA ARG A 233 34.96 52.79 11.61
C ARG A 233 33.54 52.40 11.21
N VAL A 234 33.32 51.30 10.49
CA VAL A 234 33.36 49.88 10.93
C VAL A 234 32.18 49.51 11.85
N GLY A 235 31.29 48.67 11.31
CA GLY A 235 30.92 47.42 12.00
C GLY A 235 29.47 47.21 12.42
N LYS A 236 28.86 46.19 11.81
CA LYS A 236 27.79 45.31 12.34
C LYS A 236 26.43 45.93 12.74
N GLN A 237 25.39 45.40 12.10
CA GLN A 237 24.24 44.82 12.83
C GLN A 237 23.80 43.53 12.13
N ALA A 238 23.22 42.59 12.88
CA ALA A 238 22.80 41.27 12.39
C ALA A 238 21.68 40.72 13.27
N GLN A 239 20.79 39.91 12.66
CA GLN A 239 19.66 39.23 13.32
C GLN A 239 18.59 40.21 13.88
N ALA A 240 17.37 39.79 14.22
CA ALA A 240 16.75 38.46 14.20
C ALA A 240 15.33 38.50 13.62
N ALA A 241 14.75 37.34 13.30
CA ALA A 241 13.37 37.21 12.83
C ALA A 241 12.45 36.62 13.92
N THR A 242 11.22 37.11 14.04
CA THR A 242 10.15 36.43 14.82
C THR A 242 8.74 36.85 14.40
N ARG A 243 8.00 35.94 13.74
CA ARG A 243 6.58 35.63 14.03
C ARG A 243 6.07 34.44 13.21
N LYS A 244 5.41 33.48 13.88
CA LYS A 244 4.33 32.65 13.31
C LYS A 244 3.01 33.45 13.39
N PRO A 245 1.97 33.08 12.61
CA PRO A 245 1.00 32.04 13.02
C PRO A 245 0.98 30.89 11.96
N SER A 246 0.29 29.74 12.07
CA SER A 246 -1.04 29.37 12.57
C SER A 246 -2.21 29.96 11.73
N THR A 247 -3.22 29.20 11.28
CA THR A 247 -3.40 27.72 11.30
C THR A 247 -3.50 27.18 9.85
N ASP A 248 -4.59 26.72 9.21
CA ASP A 248 -5.95 26.30 9.61
C ASP A 248 -6.57 25.37 8.53
N ILE A 249 -7.58 24.58 8.91
CA ILE A 249 -8.52 23.75 8.09
C ILE A 249 -7.87 22.78 7.07
#